data_AF-A0A9D7AQW4-F1
#
_entry.id   AF-A0A9D7AQW4-F1
#
_cell.length_a   1.000
_cell.length_b   1.000
_cell.length_c   1.000
_cell.angle_alpha   90.00
_cell.angle_beta   90.00
_cell.angle_gamma   90.00
#
_symmetry.space_group_name_H-M   'P 1'
#
loop_
_entity.id
_entity.type
_entity.pdbx_description
1 polymer ?
#
loop_
_entity_poly.entity_id
_entity_poly.type
_entity_poly.pdbx_seq_one_letter_code
_entity_poly.pdbx_strand_id
1 'polypeptide(L)'
;MLAPLLLTISSAKAANDHPCAADAVSRAVKLLALQAETDQPGAISKTVTTLKPMRNPANTRQNFDVLAVKGYAYKSEYRMRFIYAQIPGQCALVGQEILEHTGL
;
A
#
# COMPACT_ATOMS: atom_id res chain seq x y z
N MET A 1 40.63 30.15 15.76
CA MET A 1 40.24 28.73 15.82
C MET A 1 38.94 28.58 15.02
N LEU A 2 39.00 28.07 13.79
CA LEU A 2 37.80 27.80 12.97
C LEU A 2 37.28 26.39 13.31
N ALA A 3 36.06 26.30 13.83
CA ALA A 3 35.37 25.03 14.09
C ALA A 3 34.67 24.55 12.80
N PRO A 4 34.83 23.27 12.38
CA PRO A 4 34.15 22.77 11.20
C PRO A 4 32.71 22.39 11.54
N LEU A 5 31.77 22.90 10.76
CA LEU A 5 30.35 22.59 10.84
C LEU A 5 30.10 21.23 10.15
N LEU A 6 29.88 20.18 10.94
CA LEU A 6 29.51 18.86 10.42
C LEU A 6 28.06 18.86 9.92
N LEU A 7 27.88 18.80 8.60
CA LEU A 7 26.60 18.54 7.94
C LEU A 7 26.24 17.06 8.09
N THR A 8 25.27 16.75 8.94
CA THR A 8 24.68 15.42 9.03
C THR A 8 23.70 15.22 7.87
N ILE A 9 24.06 14.34 6.93
CA ILE A 9 23.16 13.91 5.85
C ILE A 9 22.18 12.90 6.46
N SER A 10 20.96 13.34 6.75
CA SER A 10 19.89 12.45 7.19
C SER A 10 19.26 11.77 5.98
N SER A 11 19.59 10.49 5.74
CA SER A 11 18.90 9.68 4.74
C SER A 11 17.51 9.31 5.24
N ALA A 12 16.48 10.02 4.77
CA ALA A 12 15.09 9.63 4.97
C ALA A 12 14.81 8.34 4.19
N LYS A 13 14.86 7.19 4.87
CA LYS A 13 14.38 5.92 4.31
C LYS A 13 12.84 5.98 4.31
N ALA A 14 12.25 6.20 3.13
CA ALA A 14 10.80 6.23 2.97
C ALA A 14 10.18 4.88 3.39
N ALA A 15 9.04 4.95 4.07
CA ALA A 15 8.31 3.87 4.74
C ALA A 15 7.71 2.80 3.79
N ASN A 16 8.56 2.09 3.05
CA ASN A 16 8.19 0.95 2.19
C ASN A 16 8.91 -0.33 2.63
N ASP A 17 8.91 -0.63 3.93
CA ASP A 17 9.70 -1.74 4.49
C ASP A 17 9.11 -3.13 4.18
N HIS A 18 7.88 -3.23 3.68
CA HIS A 18 7.28 -4.53 3.36
C HIS A 18 7.77 -5.07 2.00
N PRO A 19 8.20 -6.34 1.90
CA PRO A 19 8.69 -6.94 0.65
C PRO A 19 7.72 -6.81 -0.53
N CYS A 20 6.42 -6.83 -0.26
CA CYS A 20 5.35 -6.71 -1.25
C CYS A 20 4.82 -5.29 -1.50
N ALA A 21 5.48 -4.25 -1.00
CA ALA A 21 5.04 -2.87 -1.19
C ALA A 21 4.97 -2.47 -2.68
N ALA A 22 5.99 -2.83 -3.47
CA ALA A 22 6.01 -2.51 -4.91
C ALA A 22 4.89 -3.23 -5.68
N ASP A 23 4.62 -4.50 -5.34
CA ASP A 23 3.51 -5.26 -5.93
C ASP A 23 2.16 -4.63 -5.56
N ALA A 24 1.97 -4.21 -4.31
CA ALA A 24 0.76 -3.51 -3.88
C ALA A 24 0.50 -2.21 -4.65
N VAL A 25 1.54 -1.38 -4.86
CA VAL A 25 1.42 -0.15 -5.67
C VAL A 25 1.05 -0.48 -7.12
N SER A 26 1.71 -1.47 -7.72
CA SER A 26 1.42 -1.92 -9.11
C SER A 26 -0.03 -2.40 -9.26
N ARG A 27 -0.53 -3.15 -8.29
CA ARG A 27 -1.93 -3.63 -8.28
C ARG A 27 -2.91 -2.50 -8.04
N ALA A 28 -2.58 -1.52 -7.20
CA ALA A 28 -3.43 -0.36 -6.93
C ALA A 28 -3.75 0.46 -8.17
N VAL A 29 -2.80 0.61 -9.10
CA VAL A 29 -3.07 1.26 -10.40
C VAL A 29 -4.19 0.54 -11.16
N LYS A 30 -4.12 -0.78 -11.24
CA LYS A 30 -5.10 -1.62 -11.96
C LYS A 30 -6.45 -1.62 -11.26
N LEU A 31 -6.46 -1.75 -9.93
CA LEU A 31 -7.69 -1.80 -9.14
C LEU A 31 -8.42 -0.45 -9.17
N LEU A 32 -7.69 0.66 -9.06
CA LEU A 32 -8.29 1.99 -9.18
C LEU A 32 -8.88 2.21 -10.57
N ALA A 33 -8.18 1.83 -11.64
CA ALA A 33 -8.69 1.96 -13.01
C ALA A 33 -9.96 1.13 -13.27
N LEU A 34 -10.14 0.01 -12.59
CA LEU A 34 -11.35 -0.80 -12.69
C LEU A 34 -12.54 -0.16 -11.95
N GLN A 35 -12.28 0.49 -10.81
CA GLN A 35 -13.32 1.05 -9.94
C GLN A 35 -13.70 2.49 -10.31
N ALA A 36 -12.75 3.25 -10.83
CA ALA A 36 -12.94 4.65 -11.18
C ALA A 36 -13.81 4.72 -12.44
N GLU A 37 -15.09 5.09 -12.28
CA GLU A 37 -16.03 5.31 -13.39
C GLU A 37 -15.71 6.62 -14.13
N THR A 38 -14.46 6.78 -14.57
CA THR A 38 -13.97 7.99 -15.22
C THR A 38 -12.89 7.66 -16.25
N ASP A 39 -12.90 8.40 -17.37
CA ASP A 39 -11.84 8.34 -18.38
C ASP A 39 -10.58 9.12 -17.96
N GLN A 40 -10.62 9.83 -16.82
CA GLN A 40 -9.46 10.55 -16.32
C GLN A 40 -8.49 9.60 -15.60
N PRO A 41 -7.17 9.74 -15.83
CA PRO A 41 -6.19 8.92 -15.13
C PRO A 41 -6.21 9.22 -13.63
N GLY A 42 -6.35 8.17 -12.82
CA GLY A 42 -6.20 8.25 -11.37
C GLY A 42 -4.73 8.38 -10.94
N ALA A 43 -4.51 8.78 -9.69
CA ALA A 43 -3.21 8.86 -9.05
C ALA A 43 -3.10 7.83 -7.91
N ILE A 44 -1.92 7.20 -7.78
CA ILE A 44 -1.62 6.24 -6.71
C ILE A 44 -0.49 6.77 -5.83
N SER A 45 -0.67 6.70 -4.51
CA SER A 45 0.39 6.98 -3.55
C SER A 45 1.50 5.92 -3.65
N LYS A 46 2.75 6.37 -3.65
CA LYS A 46 3.92 5.46 -3.58
C LYS A 46 4.18 4.93 -2.16
N THR A 47 3.54 5.53 -1.17
CA THR A 47 3.64 5.13 0.24
C THR A 47 2.64 4.02 0.53
N VAL A 48 3.13 2.90 1.04
CA VAL A 48 2.33 1.76 1.46
C VAL A 48 2.24 1.71 2.98
N THR A 49 1.05 1.52 3.52
CA THR A 49 0.84 1.33 4.97
C THR A 49 0.60 -0.13 5.27
N THR A 50 1.46 -0.74 6.08
CA THR A 50 1.20 -2.07 6.65
C THR A 50 0.13 -1.96 7.73
N LEU A 51 -0.97 -2.68 7.56
CA LEU A 51 -2.06 -2.76 8.52
C LEU A 51 -1.88 -3.98 9.44
N LYS A 52 -2.77 -4.11 10.44
CA LYS A 52 -2.83 -5.31 11.28
C LYS A 52 -3.04 -6.56 10.39
N PRO A 53 -2.26 -7.64 10.61
CA PRO A 53 -2.45 -8.89 9.89
C PRO A 53 -3.88 -9.43 10.03
N MET A 54 -4.40 -9.99 8.95
CA MET A 54 -5.72 -10.64 8.94
C MET A 54 -5.54 -12.14 9.18
N ARG A 55 -6.35 -12.72 10.07
CA ARG A 55 -6.35 -14.17 10.27
C ARG A 55 -6.87 -14.86 9.00
N ASN A 56 -6.21 -15.94 8.58
CA ASN A 56 -6.69 -16.73 7.45
C ASN A 56 -8.05 -17.38 7.81
N PRO A 57 -9.15 -17.08 7.08
CA PRO A 57 -10.47 -17.63 7.38
C PRO A 57 -10.54 -19.16 7.25
N ALA A 58 -9.70 -19.74 6.39
CA ALA A 58 -9.66 -21.19 6.17
C ALA A 58 -8.72 -21.93 7.15
N ASN A 59 -7.77 -21.21 7.78
CA ASN A 59 -6.84 -21.80 8.74
C ASN A 59 -6.44 -20.77 9.81
N THR A 60 -7.05 -20.87 10.99
CA THR A 60 -6.88 -19.90 12.07
C THR A 60 -5.46 -19.84 12.67
N ARG A 61 -4.59 -20.80 12.34
CA ARG A 61 -3.16 -20.81 12.73
C ARG A 61 -2.30 -19.95 11.80
N GLN A 62 -2.82 -19.51 10.66
CA GLN A 62 -2.13 -18.67 9.68
C GLN A 62 -2.67 -17.25 9.68
N ASN A 63 -1.81 -16.31 9.26
CA ASN A 63 -2.19 -14.92 9.01
C ASN A 63 -1.82 -14.51 7.59
N PHE A 64 -2.41 -13.41 7.17
CA PHE A 64 -2.13 -12.70 5.94
C PHE A 64 -1.59 -11.31 6.26
N ASP A 65 -0.60 -10.88 5.47
CA ASP A 65 -0.16 -9.49 5.50
C ASP A 65 -1.19 -8.63 4.78
N VAL A 66 -1.46 -7.44 5.33
CA VAL A 66 -2.43 -6.51 4.76
C VAL A 66 -1.73 -5.19 4.49
N LEU A 67 -1.66 -4.81 3.21
CA LEU A 67 -1.03 -3.58 2.77
C LEU A 67 -2.10 -2.62 2.25
N ALA A 68 -2.09 -1.38 2.73
CA ALA A 68 -2.98 -0.34 2.26
C ALA A 68 -2.25 0.63 1.33
N VAL A 69 -2.92 0.99 0.23
CA VAL A 69 -2.46 1.99 -0.72
C VAL A 69 -3.58 3.00 -0.93
N LYS A 70 -3.25 4.29 -0.86
CA LYS A 70 -4.19 5.36 -1.17
C LYS A 70 -4.17 5.66 -2.67
N GLY A 71 -5.33 5.93 -3.23
CA GLY A 71 -5.50 6.39 -4.59
C GLY A 71 -6.47 7.56 -4.66
N TYR A 72 -6.46 8.25 -5.78
CA TYR A 72 -7.41 9.32 -6.08
C TYR A 72 -7.83 9.18 -7.55
N ALA A 73 -9.13 9.21 -7.81
CA ALA A 73 -9.66 9.33 -9.16
C ALA A 73 -10.85 10.27 -9.11
N TYR A 74 -10.85 11.28 -10.00
CA TYR A 74 -11.90 12.27 -10.18
C TYR A 74 -12.79 12.56 -8.97
N LYS A 75 -12.39 13.53 -8.13
CA LYS A 75 -13.10 13.96 -6.91
C LYS A 75 -13.27 12.90 -5.80
N SER A 76 -12.90 11.65 -6.04
CA SER A 76 -12.97 10.58 -5.05
C SER A 76 -11.58 10.14 -4.60
N GLU A 77 -11.42 10.01 -3.28
CA GLU A 77 -10.26 9.38 -2.66
C GLU A 77 -10.58 7.93 -2.37
N TYR A 78 -9.60 7.04 -2.51
CA TYR A 78 -9.76 5.61 -2.29
C TYR A 78 -8.68 5.10 -1.34
N ARG A 79 -9.06 4.14 -0.50
CA ARG A 79 -8.12 3.29 0.23
C ARG A 79 -8.31 1.86 -0.23
N MET A 80 -7.28 1.34 -0.90
CA MET A 80 -7.21 -0.04 -1.33
C MET A 80 -6.45 -0.86 -0.30
N ARG A 81 -6.89 -2.09 -0.04
CA ARG A 81 -6.17 -3.08 0.77
C ARG A 81 -5.85 -4.30 -0.05
N PHE A 82 -4.60 -4.75 0.04
CA PHE A 82 -4.08 -5.94 -0.61
C PHE A 82 -3.69 -6.96 0.44
N ILE A 83 -4.22 -8.17 0.31
CA ILE A 83 -4.10 -9.23 1.29
C ILE A 83 -3.16 -10.30 0.72
N TYR A 84 -2.05 -10.54 1.39
CA TYR A 84 -0.99 -11.44 0.93
C TYR A 84 -0.84 -12.65 1.85
N ALA A 85 -0.69 -13.83 1.26
CA ALA A 85 -0.23 -15.00 1.98
C ALA A 85 1.23 -14.83 2.42
N GLN A 86 1.53 -15.24 3.65
CA GLN A 86 2.88 -15.20 4.21
C GLN A 86 3.72 -16.36 3.66
N ILE A 87 4.24 -16.19 2.44
CA ILE A 87 5.11 -17.15 1.75
C ILE A 87 6.48 -16.51 1.53
N PRO A 88 7.58 -17.08 2.05
CA PRO A 88 8.91 -16.50 1.91
C PRO A 88 9.28 -16.21 0.45
N GLY A 89 9.68 -14.97 0.16
CA GLY A 89 10.12 -14.55 -1.17
C GLY A 89 9.01 -14.39 -2.22
N GLN A 90 7.73 -14.51 -1.85
CA GLN A 90 6.62 -14.42 -2.79
C GLN A 90 5.57 -13.39 -2.34
N CYS A 91 5.06 -12.62 -3.29
CA CYS A 91 3.89 -11.76 -3.10
C CYS A 91 2.62 -12.43 -3.62
N ALA A 92 2.21 -13.47 -2.89
CA ALA A 92 1.02 -14.27 -3.22
C ALA A 92 -0.24 -13.54 -2.76
N LEU A 93 -0.88 -12.81 -3.67
CA LEU A 93 -2.12 -12.08 -3.39
C LEU A 93 -3.31 -13.03 -3.29
N VAL A 94 -4.06 -12.93 -2.20
CA VAL A 94 -5.26 -13.76 -1.93
C VAL A 94 -6.54 -12.94 -1.81
N GLY A 95 -6.45 -11.60 -1.78
CA GLY A 95 -7.62 -10.74 -1.72
C GLY A 95 -7.29 -9.28 -1.99
N GLN A 96 -8.32 -8.54 -2.40
CA GLN A 96 -8.27 -7.11 -2.64
C GLN A 96 -9.58 -6.47 -2.15
N GLU A 97 -9.48 -5.28 -1.57
CA GLU A 97 -10.61 -4.43 -1.19
C GLU A 97 -10.32 -3.01 -1.68
N ILE A 98 -11.33 -2.31 -2.19
CA ILE A 98 -11.27 -0.87 -2.48
C ILE A 98 -12.44 -0.19 -1.79
N LEU A 99 -12.13 0.81 -0.98
CA LEU A 99 -13.13 1.62 -0.30
C LEU A 99 -12.95 3.07 -0.74
N GLU A 100 -14.03 3.71 -1.18
CA GLU A 100 -14.05 5.16 -1.31
C GLU A 100 -13.96 5.79 0.08
N HIS A 101 -13.08 6.75 0.25
CA HIS A 101 -12.85 7.44 1.50
C HIS A 101 -13.89 8.54 1.66
N THR A 102 -15.02 8.17 2.25
CA THR A 102 -16.13 9.07 2.55
C THR A 102 -16.29 9.29 4.06
N GLY A 103 -16.74 10.49 4.43
CA GLY A 103 -16.94 10.92 5.83
C GLY A 103 -18.39 10.88 6.29
N LEU A 104 -19.24 10.11 5.60
CA LEU A 104 -20.67 9.92 5.92
C LEU A 104 -20.89 9.44 7.35
#